data_AF-A0F035-F1
#
_entry.id   AF-A0F035-F1
#
_cell.length_a   1.000
_cell.length_b   1.000
_cell.length_c   1.000
_cell.angle_alpha   90.00
_cell.angle_beta   90.00
_cell.angle_gamma   90.00
#
_symmetry.space_group_name_H-M   'P 1'
#
loop_
_entity.id
_entity.type
_entity.pdbx_description
1 polymer ?
#
loop_
_entity_poly.entity_id
_entity_poly.type
_entity_poly.pdbx_seq_one_letter_code
_entity_poly.pdbx_strand_id
1 'polypeptide(L)'
;FDKASEDVRQKADDVQTNLQCCGLFSYNDWEENIPDSCLCSRMQEDEGLCQTVSYRSLFQSTQQRKTIFSKPCFPTIMHFLLMIINVVMGVFLTLGMLAVLGMILSSIMIQQMRHRSRATMLMTVPAIFTAQPPK
;
A
#
# COMPACT_ATOMS: atom_id res chain seq x y z
N PHE A 1 -19.97 15.40 1.67
CA PHE A 1 -19.08 15.69 0.51
C PHE A 1 -19.57 16.88 -0.32
N ASP A 2 -20.86 17.23 -0.30
CA ASP A 2 -21.42 18.41 -1.00
C ASP A 2 -20.69 19.75 -0.70
N LYS A 3 -20.25 19.97 0.55
CA LYS A 3 -19.58 21.21 0.98
C LYS A 3 -18.04 21.17 0.94
N ALA A 4 -17.45 20.20 0.25
CA ALA A 4 -16.00 20.04 0.20
C ALA A 4 -15.36 21.03 -0.80
N SER A 5 -14.04 21.24 -0.72
CA SER A 5 -13.31 22.01 -1.74
C SER A 5 -13.36 21.29 -3.10
N GLU A 6 -13.24 22.06 -4.18
CA GLU A 6 -13.25 21.51 -5.55
C GLU A 6 -12.23 20.38 -5.74
N ASP A 7 -11.03 20.49 -5.14
CA ASP A 7 -10.00 19.44 -5.21
C ASP A 7 -10.45 18.11 -4.57
N VAL A 8 -11.18 18.18 -3.46
CA VAL A 8 -11.70 16.99 -2.78
C VAL A 8 -12.84 16.39 -3.58
N ARG A 9 -13.67 17.23 -4.20
CA ARG A 9 -14.76 16.81 -5.07
C ARG A 9 -14.22 16.11 -6.31
N GLN A 10 -13.23 16.68 -6.98
CA GLN A 10 -12.59 16.06 -8.14
C GLN A 10 -12.02 14.68 -7.81
N LYS A 11 -11.32 14.55 -6.69
CA LYS A 11 -10.79 13.24 -6.26
C LYS A 11 -11.90 12.25 -5.93
N ALA A 12 -12.99 12.70 -5.33
CA ALA A 12 -14.16 11.84 -5.09
C ALA A 12 -14.80 11.38 -6.40
N ASP A 13 -14.90 12.26 -7.40
CA ASP A 13 -15.42 11.94 -8.73
C ASP A 13 -14.53 10.93 -9.47
N ASP A 14 -13.21 11.10 -9.41
CA ASP A 14 -12.25 10.15 -9.96
C ASP A 14 -12.36 8.78 -9.30
N VAL A 15 -12.49 8.74 -7.97
CA VAL A 15 -12.65 7.48 -7.22
C VAL A 15 -13.95 6.78 -7.59
N GLN A 16 -15.06 7.51 -7.65
CA GLN A 16 -16.38 6.96 -8.01
C GLN A 16 -16.38 6.39 -9.42
N THR A 17 -15.76 7.10 -10.38
CA THR A 17 -15.65 6.65 -11.77
C THR A 17 -14.77 5.41 -11.90
N ASN A 18 -13.57 5.44 -11.29
CA ASN A 18 -12.60 4.34 -11.41
C ASN A 18 -13.04 3.07 -10.67
N LEU A 19 -13.72 3.22 -9.54
CA LEU A 19 -14.18 2.09 -8.74
C LEU A 19 -15.63 1.68 -9.04
N GLN A 20 -16.33 2.42 -9.91
CA GLN A 20 -17.73 2.20 -10.27
C GLN A 20 -18.62 2.09 -9.03
N CYS A 21 -18.49 3.06 -8.13
CA CYS A 21 -19.21 3.13 -6.85
C CYS A 21 -19.86 4.50 -6.67
N CYS A 22 -20.85 4.62 -5.79
CA CYS A 22 -21.48 5.90 -5.48
C CYS A 22 -21.59 6.13 -3.97
N GLY A 23 -21.01 7.25 -3.53
CA GLY A 23 -20.91 7.60 -2.11
C GLY A 23 -19.88 6.77 -1.36
N LEU A 24 -19.52 7.22 -0.16
CA LEU A 24 -18.53 6.55 0.67
C LEU A 24 -19.13 5.27 1.28
N PHE A 25 -20.27 5.40 1.95
CA PHE A 25 -21.02 4.32 2.57
C PHE A 25 -22.35 4.05 1.85
N SER A 26 -22.91 5.06 1.18
CA SER A 26 -24.13 4.95 0.36
C SER A 26 -24.28 6.18 -0.54
N TYR A 27 -25.06 6.09 -1.61
CA TYR A 27 -25.41 7.25 -2.43
C TYR A 27 -26.08 8.37 -1.63
N ASN A 28 -26.70 8.04 -0.49
CA ASN A 28 -27.31 9.01 0.43
C ASN A 28 -26.29 10.00 1.04
N ASP A 29 -24.98 9.70 0.98
CA ASP A 29 -23.91 10.61 1.42
C ASP A 29 -23.88 11.94 0.62
N TRP A 30 -24.55 11.95 -0.53
CA TRP A 30 -24.72 13.10 -1.41
C TRP A 30 -26.02 13.86 -1.18
N GLU A 31 -26.90 13.38 -0.31
CA GLU A 31 -28.20 13.98 -0.02
C GLU A 31 -29.00 14.29 -1.31
N GLU A 32 -29.16 15.56 -1.67
CA GLU A 32 -29.91 16.01 -2.86
C GLU A 32 -29.01 16.23 -4.09
N ASN A 33 -27.68 16.19 -3.93
CA ASN A 33 -26.70 16.61 -4.93
C ASN A 33 -25.82 15.44 -5.40
N ILE A 34 -26.44 14.38 -5.95
CA ILE A 34 -25.73 13.21 -6.48
C ILE A 34 -24.91 13.61 -7.72
N PRO A 35 -23.57 13.47 -7.70
CA PRO A 35 -22.68 13.89 -8.78
C PRO A 35 -22.80 13.00 -10.00
N ASP A 36 -22.41 13.52 -11.17
CA ASP A 36 -22.50 12.77 -12.43
C ASP A 36 -21.47 11.63 -12.53
N SER A 37 -20.42 11.66 -11.70
CA SER A 37 -19.47 10.55 -11.52
C SER A 37 -20.12 9.28 -10.95
N CYS A 38 -21.31 9.39 -10.35
CA CYS A 38 -22.10 8.24 -9.91
C CYS A 38 -22.92 7.60 -11.03
N LEU A 39 -23.07 8.26 -12.19
CA LEU A 39 -23.96 7.79 -13.24
C LEU A 39 -23.46 6.48 -13.84
N CYS A 40 -24.40 5.56 -14.02
CA CYS A 40 -24.16 4.27 -14.60
C CYS A 40 -24.53 4.25 -16.09
N SER A 41 -23.71 3.56 -16.89
CA SER A 41 -24.00 3.30 -18.31
C SER A 41 -24.96 2.11 -18.49
N ARG A 42 -25.65 2.04 -19.63
CA ARG A 42 -26.57 0.92 -19.92
C ARG A 42 -25.90 -0.46 -19.88
N MET A 43 -24.65 -0.56 -20.33
CA MET A 43 -23.91 -1.82 -20.27
C MET A 43 -23.72 -2.30 -18.83
N GLN A 44 -23.43 -1.39 -17.90
CA GLN A 44 -23.26 -1.70 -16.48
C GLN A 44 -24.60 -1.98 -15.79
N GLU A 45 -25.69 -1.41 -16.30
CA GLU A 45 -27.05 -1.74 -15.87
C GLU A 45 -27.42 -3.18 -16.24
N ASP A 46 -27.09 -3.61 -17.47
CA ASP A 46 -27.29 -5.00 -17.93
C ASP A 46 -26.47 -6.01 -17.10
N GLU A 47 -25.30 -5.58 -16.60
CA GLU A 47 -24.45 -6.37 -15.68
C GLU A 47 -24.98 -6.38 -14.22
N GLY A 48 -26.07 -5.66 -13.92
CA GLY A 48 -26.67 -5.61 -12.59
C GLY A 48 -25.87 -4.78 -11.56
N LEU A 49 -24.97 -3.91 -12.01
CA LEU A 49 -24.11 -3.08 -11.14
C LEU A 49 -24.82 -1.83 -10.60
N CYS A 50 -26.03 -1.56 -11.08
CA CYS A 50 -26.65 -0.25 -10.99
C CYS A 50 -28.05 -0.29 -10.38
N GLN A 51 -28.46 0.84 -9.83
CA GLN A 51 -29.76 1.03 -9.22
C GLN A 51 -30.36 2.36 -9.67
N THR A 52 -31.67 2.36 -9.88
CA THR A 52 -32.41 3.60 -10.16
C THR A 52 -32.84 4.22 -8.84
N VAL A 53 -32.36 5.43 -8.58
CA VAL A 53 -32.74 6.21 -7.39
C VAL A 53 -33.58 7.40 -7.79
N SER A 54 -34.54 7.71 -6.92
CA SER A 54 -35.26 8.96 -6.97
C SER A 54 -34.49 10.01 -6.19
N TYR A 55 -34.27 11.18 -6.78
CA TYR A 55 -33.66 12.31 -6.10
C TYR A 55 -34.51 13.58 -6.28
N ARG A 56 -34.46 14.47 -5.29
CA ARG A 56 -35.04 15.81 -5.38
C ARG A 56 -33.94 16.75 -5.84
N SER A 57 -34.18 17.43 -6.96
CA SER A 57 -33.29 18.50 -7.41
C SER A 57 -33.75 19.80 -6.78
N LEU A 58 -32.83 20.55 -6.16
CA LEU A 58 -33.11 21.92 -5.68
C LEU A 58 -33.61 22.84 -6.81
N PHE A 59 -33.27 22.54 -8.07
CA PHE A 59 -33.64 23.34 -9.25
C PHE A 59 -34.93 22.89 -9.93
N GLN A 60 -35.48 21.72 -9.59
CA GLN A 60 -36.68 21.19 -10.24
C GLN A 60 -37.62 20.58 -9.19
N SER A 61 -38.82 21.17 -9.08
CA SER A 61 -39.89 20.74 -8.16
C SER A 61 -40.45 19.34 -8.47
N THR A 62 -39.95 18.68 -9.52
CA THR A 62 -40.33 17.32 -9.94
C THR A 62 -39.30 16.30 -9.47
N GLN A 63 -39.79 15.18 -8.94
CA GLN A 63 -38.96 14.05 -8.54
C GLN A 63 -38.25 13.44 -9.76
N GLN A 64 -36.93 13.59 -9.81
CA GLN A 64 -36.10 13.10 -10.91
C GLN A 64 -35.55 11.71 -10.59
N ARG A 65 -35.29 10.90 -11.62
CA ARG A 65 -34.70 9.57 -11.48
C ARG A 65 -33.32 9.54 -12.12
N LYS A 66 -32.32 9.00 -11.41
CA LYS A 66 -30.97 8.72 -11.93
C LYS A 66 -30.65 7.24 -11.78
N THR A 67 -30.01 6.66 -12.78
CA THR A 67 -29.37 5.34 -12.71
C THR A 67 -27.93 5.52 -12.26
N ILE A 68 -27.60 4.98 -11.08
CA ILE A 68 -26.30 5.14 -10.45
C ILE A 68 -25.67 3.80 -10.09
N PHE A 69 -24.38 3.78 -9.80
CA PHE A 69 -23.72 2.63 -9.21
C PHE A 69 -24.36 2.22 -7.88
N SER A 70 -24.61 0.93 -7.73
CA SER A 70 -25.30 0.38 -6.55
C SER A 70 -24.38 0.26 -5.33
N LYS A 71 -23.12 -0.09 -5.56
CA LYS A 71 -22.15 -0.34 -4.49
C LYS A 71 -21.55 0.96 -3.92
N PRO A 72 -21.26 1.00 -2.60
CA PRO A 72 -20.51 2.08 -1.98
C PRO A 72 -19.00 1.94 -2.19
N CYS A 73 -18.26 3.04 -2.06
CA CYS A 73 -16.83 3.05 -2.32
C CYS A 73 -15.99 2.48 -1.17
N PHE A 74 -16.42 2.64 0.08
CA PHE A 74 -15.65 2.28 1.27
C PHE A 74 -15.18 0.81 1.31
N PRO A 75 -16.02 -0.21 1.06
CA PRO A 75 -15.56 -1.59 1.08
C PRO A 75 -14.46 -1.87 0.05
N THR A 76 -14.58 -1.26 -1.14
CA THR A 76 -13.59 -1.40 -2.22
C THR A 76 -12.28 -0.74 -1.82
N ILE A 77 -12.33 0.51 -1.33
CA ILE A 77 -11.15 1.26 -0.86
C ILE A 77 -10.44 0.50 0.26
N MET A 78 -11.19 0.02 1.26
CA MET A 78 -10.61 -0.70 2.39
C MET A 78 -9.93 -2.00 1.96
N HIS A 79 -10.54 -2.74 1.03
CA HIS A 79 -9.91 -3.92 0.47
C HIS A 79 -8.56 -3.61 -0.20
N PHE A 80 -8.51 -2.54 -1.01
CA PHE A 80 -7.24 -2.09 -1.63
C PHE A 80 -6.20 -1.67 -0.59
N LEU A 81 -6.59 -0.91 0.44
CA LEU A 81 -5.67 -0.48 1.49
C LEU A 81 -5.08 -1.66 2.26
N LEU A 82 -5.90 -2.63 2.64
CA LEU A 82 -5.44 -3.84 3.33
C LEU A 82 -4.50 -4.68 2.45
N MET A 83 -4.80 -4.81 1.15
CA MET A 83 -3.92 -5.48 0.20
C MET A 83 -2.55 -4.80 0.14
N ILE A 84 -2.51 -3.47 -0.01
CA ILE A 84 -1.26 -2.71 -0.06
C ILE A 84 -0.46 -2.90 1.24
N ILE A 85 -1.10 -2.79 2.40
CA ILE A 85 -0.44 -2.98 3.70
C ILE A 85 0.17 -4.37 3.79
N ASN A 86 -0.57 -5.42 3.42
CA ASN A 86 -0.08 -6.80 3.47
C ASN A 86 1.14 -7.02 2.56
N VAL A 87 1.11 -6.48 1.34
CA VAL A 87 2.23 -6.56 0.39
C VAL A 87 3.45 -5.83 0.93
N VAL A 88 3.27 -4.60 1.40
CA VAL A 88 4.35 -3.76 1.94
C VAL A 88 4.99 -4.41 3.17
N MET A 89 4.18 -4.96 4.08
CA MET A 89 4.66 -5.72 5.24
C MET A 89 5.49 -6.93 4.82
N GLY A 90 5.01 -7.70 3.82
CA GLY A 90 5.77 -8.83 3.28
C GLY A 90 7.13 -8.41 2.69
N VAL A 91 7.18 -7.29 1.97
CA VAL A 91 8.43 -6.74 1.41
C VAL A 91 9.39 -6.34 2.53
N PHE A 92 8.94 -5.62 3.55
CA PHE A 92 9.81 -5.22 4.65
C PHE A 92 10.33 -6.39 5.47
N LEU A 93 9.50 -7.40 5.71
CA LEU A 93 9.92 -8.61 6.43
C LEU A 93 10.99 -9.37 5.64
N THR A 94 10.81 -9.54 4.32
CA THR A 94 11.80 -10.23 3.49
C THR A 94 13.12 -9.45 3.41
N LEU A 95 13.07 -8.13 3.21
CA LEU A 95 14.27 -7.28 3.24
C LEU A 95 14.97 -7.32 4.61
N GLY A 96 14.20 -7.33 5.70
CA GLY A 96 14.73 -7.47 7.06
C GLY A 96 15.49 -8.78 7.26
N MET A 97 14.91 -9.90 6.82
CA MET A 97 15.57 -11.21 6.89
C MET A 97 16.86 -11.24 6.04
N LEU A 98 16.83 -10.70 4.82
CA LEU A 98 18.02 -10.60 3.97
C LEU A 98 19.12 -9.75 4.60
N ALA A 99 18.77 -8.63 5.23
CA ALA A 99 19.72 -7.78 5.94
C ALA A 99 20.37 -8.50 7.13
N VAL A 100 19.58 -9.24 7.92
CA VAL A 100 20.09 -10.05 9.04
C VAL A 100 21.05 -11.14 8.53
N LEU A 101 20.68 -11.85 7.47
CA LEU A 101 21.55 -12.86 6.85
C LEU A 101 22.86 -12.22 6.34
N GLY A 102 22.78 -11.06 5.68
CA GLY A 102 23.95 -10.32 5.22
C GLY A 102 24.87 -9.88 6.37
N MET A 103 24.31 -9.44 7.49
CA MET A 103 25.04 -9.09 8.72
C MET A 103 25.75 -10.29 9.33
N ILE A 104 25.08 -11.45 9.41
CA ILE A 104 25.66 -12.71 9.92
C ILE A 104 26.83 -13.14 9.04
N LEU A 105 26.62 -13.20 7.72
CA LEU A 105 27.67 -13.60 6.77
C LEU A 105 28.87 -12.65 6.80
N SER A 106 28.63 -11.34 6.87
CA SER A 106 29.68 -10.33 6.99
C SER A 106 30.48 -10.50 8.29
N SER A 107 29.80 -10.75 9.40
CA SER A 107 30.44 -10.99 10.70
C SER A 107 31.33 -12.24 10.66
N ILE A 108 30.83 -13.34 10.10
CA ILE A 108 31.60 -14.58 9.94
C ILE A 108 32.85 -14.34 9.06
N MET A 109 32.71 -13.62 7.95
CA MET A 109 33.84 -13.31 7.07
C MET A 109 34.91 -12.49 7.80
N ILE A 110 34.51 -11.46 8.55
CA ILE A 110 35.44 -10.64 9.35
C ILE A 110 36.16 -11.50 10.40
N GLN A 111 35.44 -12.39 11.08
CA GLN A 111 36.03 -13.31 12.05
C GLN A 111 37.07 -14.21 11.38
N GLN A 112 36.75 -14.83 10.25
CA GLN A 112 37.67 -15.70 9.51
C GLN A 112 38.94 -14.96 9.07
N MET A 113 38.80 -13.75 8.50
CA MET A 113 39.97 -12.95 8.10
C MET A 113 40.87 -12.61 9.30
N ARG A 114 40.28 -12.25 10.44
CA ARG A 114 41.03 -11.92 11.66
C ARG A 114 41.75 -13.14 12.24
N HIS A 115 41.10 -14.30 12.25
CA HIS A 115 41.70 -15.56 12.70
C HIS A 115 42.82 -16.04 11.76
N ARG A 116 42.61 -16.00 10.45
CA ARG A 116 43.62 -16.34 9.43
C ARG A 116 44.86 -15.45 9.55
N SER A 117 44.66 -14.14 9.68
CA SER A 117 45.76 -13.16 9.81
C SER A 117 46.59 -13.39 11.08
N ARG A 118 45.95 -13.72 12.21
CA ARG A 118 46.66 -14.07 13.45
C ARG A 118 47.49 -15.36 13.32
N ALA A 119 46.95 -16.38 12.65
CA ALA A 119 47.68 -17.63 12.42
C ALA A 119 48.91 -17.42 11.51
N THR A 120 48.79 -16.58 10.47
CA THR A 120 49.93 -16.23 9.61
C THR A 120 51.00 -15.47 10.40
N MET A 121 50.63 -14.47 11.21
CA MET A 121 51.58 -13.70 12.05
C MET A 121 52.34 -14.59 13.06
N LEU A 122 51.68 -15.55 13.70
CA LEU A 122 52.34 -16.50 14.61
C LEU A 122 53.36 -17.41 13.91
N MET A 123 53.13 -17.76 12.64
CA MET A 123 54.09 -18.53 11.85
C MET A 123 55.22 -17.68 11.24
N THR A 124 55.09 -16.35 11.23
CA THR A 124 56.14 -15.44 10.71
C THR A 124 57.06 -14.87 11.78
N VAL A 125 56.78 -15.06 13.08
CA VAL A 125 57.77 -14.75 14.14
C VAL A 125 58.89 -15.79 14.03
N PRO A 126 60.12 -15.40 13.65
CA PRO A 126 61.23 -16.34 13.64
C PRO A 126 61.45 -16.81 15.08
N ALA A 127 61.51 -18.13 15.28
CA ALA A 127 62.00 -18.73 16.51
C ALA A 127 63.52 -18.48 16.63
N ILE A 128 63.93 -17.22 16.81
CA ILE A 128 65.31 -16.80 17.05
C ILE A 128 65.36 -16.20 18.46
N PHE A 129 65.06 -17.03 19.45
CA PHE A 129 65.47 -16.78 20.84
C PHE A 129 65.98 -18.11 21.42
N THR A 130 67.05 -18.63 20.83
CA THR A 130 67.94 -19.55 21.54
C THR A 130 68.77 -18.71 22.50
N ALA A 131 68.36 -18.65 23.76
CA ALA A 131 69.22 -18.19 24.84
C ALA A 131 70.42 -19.16 24.94
N GLN A 132 71.64 -18.67 24.69
CA GLN A 132 72.87 -19.44 24.92
C GLN A 132 73.11 -19.61 26.44
N PRO A 133 73.61 -20.78 26.89
CA PRO A 133 73.87 -21.06 28.31
C PRO A 133 75.20 -20.42 28.77
N PRO A 134 75.43 -20.30 30.10
CA PRO A 134 76.39 -19.36 30.66
C PRO A 134 77.84 -19.88 30.59
N LYS A 135 78.79 -18.93 30.52
CA LYS A 135 80.18 -19.11 30.96
C LYS A 135 80.65 -17.84 31.66
#